data_AF-M4H019-F1
#
_entry.id   AF-M4H019-F1
#
_cell.length_a   1.000
_cell.length_b   1.000
_cell.length_c   1.000
_cell.angle_alpha   90.00
_cell.angle_beta   90.00
_cell.angle_gamma   90.00
#
_symmetry.space_group_name_H-M   'P 1'
#
loop_
_entity.id
_entity.type
_entity.pdbx_description
1 polymer ?
#
loop_
_entity_poly.entity_id
_entity_poly.type
_entity_poly.pdbx_seq_one_letter_code
_entity_poly.pdbx_strand_id
1 'polypeptide(L)'
;SSSKKGRRASTGSSGTCKRIDMKAKLERSRQSARECRARKKLRYQYLEELVASRERAVLALRHELDLYRQYVREIDAGNIPEEVWRLLQEDDSVKQEEEALHHAE
;
A
#
# COMPACT_ATOMS: atom_id res chain seq x y z
N SER A 1 -6.59 -67.68 42.26
CA SER A 1 -5.88 -66.55 42.89
C SER A 1 -6.17 -65.27 42.10
N SER A 2 -7.26 -64.55 42.39
CA SER A 2 -7.21 -63.29 43.15
C SER A 2 -6.00 -62.42 42.78
N SER A 3 -6.17 -61.34 42.02
CA SER A 3 -6.31 -60.03 42.66
C SER A 3 -6.96 -58.97 41.77
N LYS A 4 -8.01 -58.36 42.34
CA LYS A 4 -8.82 -57.25 41.83
C LYS A 4 -8.63 -56.07 42.79
N LYS A 5 -7.89 -55.02 42.41
CA LYS A 5 -8.00 -53.62 42.91
C LYS A 5 -6.80 -52.82 42.37
N GLY A 6 -6.90 -51.56 41.97
CA GLY A 6 -8.02 -50.65 42.14
C GLY A 6 -7.85 -49.39 41.30
N ARG A 7 -8.99 -48.87 40.85
CA ARG A 7 -9.16 -47.50 40.41
C ARG A 7 -8.88 -46.59 41.61
N ARG A 8 -7.81 -45.79 41.56
CA ARG A 8 -7.68 -44.61 42.42
C ARG A 8 -8.09 -43.39 41.59
N ALA A 9 -9.37 -43.06 41.68
CA ALA A 9 -9.81 -41.69 41.55
C ALA A 9 -9.40 -40.97 42.83
N SER A 10 -8.42 -40.07 42.73
CA SER A 10 -8.16 -39.08 43.77
C SER A 10 -7.63 -37.80 43.13
N THR A 11 -8.22 -36.69 43.60
CA THR A 11 -7.78 -35.29 43.49
C THR A 11 -7.91 -34.59 42.13
N GLY A 12 -9.15 -34.21 41.83
CA GLY A 12 -9.49 -33.20 40.81
C GLY A 12 -8.88 -31.84 41.12
N SER A 13 -8.02 -31.38 40.19
CA SER A 13 -7.66 -29.97 39.93
C SER A 13 -6.57 -29.89 38.85
N SER A 14 -5.68 -30.90 38.77
CA SER A 14 -4.52 -30.88 37.85
C SER A 14 -4.86 -31.15 36.38
N GLY A 15 -5.79 -32.07 36.08
CA GLY A 15 -6.16 -32.43 34.70
C GLY A 15 -7.07 -31.42 34.00
N THR A 16 -7.84 -30.63 34.74
CA THR A 16 -8.62 -29.50 34.22
C THR A 16 -7.71 -28.34 33.86
N CYS A 17 -6.75 -28.00 34.72
CA CYS A 17 -5.74 -26.98 34.46
C CYS A 17 -4.93 -27.28 33.19
N LYS A 18 -4.41 -28.51 33.04
CA LYS A 18 -3.70 -28.94 31.81
C LYS A 18 -4.57 -28.88 30.55
N ARG A 19 -5.86 -29.19 30.63
CA ARG A 19 -6.79 -29.08 29.49
C ARG A 19 -7.09 -27.62 29.13
N ILE A 20 -7.22 -26.75 30.14
CA ILE A 20 -7.39 -25.30 29.95
C ILE A 20 -6.13 -24.71 29.29
N ASP A 21 -4.94 -25.09 29.75
CA ASP A 21 -3.67 -24.67 29.15
C ASP A 21 -3.51 -25.15 27.71
N MET A 22 -3.91 -26.39 27.41
CA MET A 22 -3.90 -26.91 26.05
C MET A 22 -4.88 -26.16 25.15
N LYS A 23 -6.10 -25.87 25.63
CA LYS A 23 -7.07 -25.06 24.90
C LYS A 23 -6.54 -23.64 24.63
N ALA A 24 -5.90 -23.03 25.63
CA ALA A 24 -5.30 -21.70 25.51
C ALA A 24 -4.11 -21.68 24.53
N LYS A 25 -3.23 -22.70 24.54
CA LYS A 25 -2.15 -22.85 23.56
C LYS A 25 -2.68 -23.02 22.15
N LEU A 26 -3.72 -23.84 21.97
CA LEU A 26 -4.34 -24.07 20.67
C LEU A 26 -4.97 -22.78 20.12
N GLU A 27 -5.65 -22.01 20.97
CA GLU A 27 -6.25 -20.74 20.55
C GLU A 27 -5.19 -19.67 20.22
N ARG A 28 -4.10 -19.59 20.99
CA ARG A 28 -2.95 -18.74 20.65
C ARG A 28 -2.35 -19.11 19.29
N SER A 29 -2.13 -20.39 19.02
CA SER A 29 -1.61 -20.85 17.72
C SER A 29 -2.54 -20.48 16.57
N ARG A 30 -3.86 -20.67 16.75
CA ARG A 30 -4.87 -20.24 15.78
C ARG A 30 -4.84 -18.74 15.54
N GLN A 31 -4.73 -17.95 16.60
CA GLN A 31 -4.66 -16.50 16.51
C GLN A 31 -3.40 -16.04 15.76
N SER A 32 -2.23 -16.58 16.09
CA SER A 32 -1.00 -16.28 15.36
C SER A 32 -1.09 -16.66 13.88
N ALA A 33 -1.75 -17.76 13.54
CA ALA A 33 -1.99 -18.16 12.16
C ALA A 33 -2.95 -17.21 11.43
N ARG A 34 -4.02 -16.74 12.09
CA ARG A 34 -4.93 -15.72 11.54
C ARG A 34 -4.20 -14.41 11.29
N GLU A 35 -3.45 -13.93 12.27
CA GLU A 35 -2.66 -12.71 12.15
C GLU A 35 -1.61 -12.81 11.04
N CYS A 36 -0.95 -13.95 10.89
CA CYS A 36 -0.01 -14.18 9.79
C CYS A 36 -0.70 -13.99 8.42
N ARG A 37 -1.89 -14.56 8.24
CA ARG A 37 -2.68 -14.39 7.01
C ARG A 37 -3.13 -12.95 6.82
N ALA A 38 -3.62 -12.29 7.86
CA ALA A 38 -4.03 -10.90 7.81
C ALA A 38 -2.87 -9.97 7.44
N ARG A 39 -1.70 -10.15 8.07
CA ARG A 39 -0.47 -9.42 7.74
C ARG A 39 -0.03 -9.66 6.30
N LYS A 40 -0.07 -10.90 5.83
CA LYS A 40 0.28 -11.25 4.44
C LYS A 40 -0.69 -10.57 3.45
N LYS A 41 -1.99 -10.58 3.73
CA LYS A 41 -2.99 -9.90 2.90
C LYS A 41 -2.73 -8.39 2.83
N LEU A 42 -2.57 -7.72 3.98
CA LEU A 42 -2.27 -6.29 4.04
C LEU A 42 -0.99 -5.94 3.28
N ARG A 43 0.06 -6.76 3.44
CA ARG A 43 1.33 -6.55 2.72
C ARG A 43 1.14 -6.60 1.21
N TYR A 44 0.39 -7.57 0.69
CA TYR A 44 0.15 -7.63 -0.75
C TYR A 44 -0.75 -6.51 -1.24
N GLN A 45 -1.79 -6.15 -0.50
CA GLN A 45 -2.65 -5.01 -0.85
C GLN A 45 -1.82 -3.72 -1.00
N TYR A 46 -0.95 -3.43 -0.02
CA TYR A 46 -0.07 -2.27 -0.11
C TYR A 46 0.88 -2.32 -1.31
N LEU A 47 1.48 -3.49 -1.59
CA LEU A 47 2.36 -3.65 -2.75
C LEU A 47 1.60 -3.51 -4.07
N GLU A 48 0.38 -4.04 -4.17
CA GLU A 48 -0.49 -3.88 -5.33
C GLU A 48 -0.85 -2.41 -5.55
N GLU A 49 -1.23 -1.68 -4.49
CA GLU A 49 -1.53 -0.25 -4.56
C GLU A 49 -0.30 0.59 -4.97
N LEU A 50 0.88 0.27 -4.46
CA LEU A 50 2.14 0.90 -4.86
C LEU A 50 2.45 0.67 -6.34
N VAL A 51 2.33 -0.57 -6.81
CA VAL A 51 2.58 -0.91 -8.22
C VAL A 51 1.56 -0.20 -9.11
N ALA A 52 0.28 -0.28 -8.78
CA ALA A 52 -0.80 0.34 -9.55
C ALA A 52 -0.70 1.88 -9.57
N SER A 53 -0.26 2.51 -8.49
CA SER A 53 -0.02 3.97 -8.49
C SER A 53 1.16 4.34 -9.38
N ARG A 54 2.26 3.59 -9.30
CA ARG A 54 3.44 3.80 -10.16
C ARG A 54 3.13 3.58 -11.64
N GLU A 55 2.41 2.52 -11.98
CA GLU A 55 2.02 2.23 -13.36
C GLU A 55 1.16 3.34 -13.95
N ARG A 56 0.19 3.87 -13.18
CA ARG A 56 -0.61 5.03 -13.58
C ARG A 56 0.24 6.27 -13.82
N ALA A 57 1.18 6.57 -12.93
CA ALA A 57 2.09 7.70 -13.10
C ALA A 57 2.96 7.55 -14.36
N VAL A 58 3.48 6.35 -14.63
CA VAL A 58 4.26 6.07 -15.84
C VAL A 58 3.43 6.25 -17.10
N LEU A 59 2.18 5.78 -17.10
CA LEU A 59 1.27 5.95 -18.24
C LEU A 59 0.94 7.43 -18.48
N ALA A 60 0.67 8.19 -17.42
CA ALA A 60 0.41 9.63 -17.52
C ALA A 60 1.61 10.38 -18.13
N LEU A 61 2.82 10.12 -17.62
CA LEU A 61 4.05 10.74 -18.14
C LEU A 61 4.34 10.36 -19.59
N ARG A 62 4.05 9.12 -19.99
CA ARG A 62 4.19 8.70 -21.39
C ARG A 62 3.22 9.43 -22.31
N HIS A 63 1.96 9.54 -21.89
CA HIS A 63 0.95 10.29 -22.65
C HIS A 63 1.35 11.76 -22.81
N GLU A 64 1.80 12.39 -21.73
CA GLU A 64 2.29 13.77 -21.74
C GLU A 64 3.50 13.94 -22.68
N LEU A 65 4.47 13.03 -22.64
CA LEU A 65 5.61 13.04 -23.55
C LEU A 65 5.17 12.92 -25.02
N ASP A 66 4.19 12.07 -25.31
CA ASP A 66 3.67 11.89 -26.66
C ASP A 66 2.90 13.12 -27.16
N LEU A 67 2.18 13.82 -26.26
CA LEU A 67 1.58 15.13 -26.57
C LEU A 67 2.65 16.17 -26.92
N TYR A 68 3.72 16.28 -26.13
CA TYR A 68 4.80 17.22 -26.44
C TYR A 68 5.50 16.91 -27.76
N ARG A 69 5.71 15.62 -28.08
CA ARG A 69 6.22 15.22 -29.39
C ARG A 69 5.30 15.66 -30.53
N GLN A 70 3.99 15.59 -30.32
CA GLN A 70 3.01 16.07 -31.29
C GLN A 70 3.08 17.60 -31.45
N TYR A 71 3.20 18.36 -30.36
CA TYR A 71 3.36 19.81 -30.43
C TYR A 71 4.62 20.22 -31.19
N VAL A 72 5.75 19.56 -30.93
CA VAL A 72 6.99 19.83 -31.67
C VAL A 72 6.79 19.62 -33.17
N ARG A 73 6.12 18.54 -33.59
CA ARG A 73 5.82 18.30 -35.01
C ARG A 73 4.94 19.38 -35.63
N GLU A 74 3.94 19.86 -34.89
CA GLU A 74 3.06 20.93 -35.37
C GLU A 74 3.81 22.25 -35.49
N ILE A 75 4.65 22.58 -34.50
CA ILE A 75 5.50 23.77 -34.49
C ILE A 75 6.49 23.72 -35.66
N ASP A 76 7.12 22.57 -35.90
CA ASP A 76 8.02 22.36 -37.05
C ASP A 76 7.29 22.53 -38.39
N ALA A 77 5.98 22.23 -38.44
CA ALA A 77 5.12 22.48 -39.58
C ALA A 77 4.61 23.94 -39.69
N GLY A 78 5.00 24.81 -38.74
CA GLY A 78 4.60 26.22 -38.67
C GLY A 78 3.25 26.46 -37.99
N ASN A 79 2.65 25.44 -37.36
CA ASN A 79 1.42 25.56 -36.61
C ASN A 79 1.71 25.53 -35.10
N ILE A 80 1.41 26.61 -34.39
CA ILE A 80 1.61 26.66 -32.92
C ILE A 80 0.29 26.25 -32.24
N PRO A 81 0.24 25.12 -31.51
CA PRO A 81 -0.98 24.68 -30.83
C PRO A 81 -1.42 25.66 -29.73
N GLU A 82 -2.73 25.80 -29.51
CA GLU A 82 -3.29 26.66 -28.46
C GLU A 82 -2.80 26.27 -27.06
N GLU A 83 -2.62 24.98 -26.81
CA GLU A 83 -2.09 24.48 -25.53
C GLU A 83 -0.68 25.02 -25.24
N VAL A 84 0.14 25.19 -26.27
CA VAL A 84 1.49 25.73 -26.12
C VAL A 84 1.44 27.21 -25.75
N TRP A 85 0.48 27.96 -26.29
CA TRP A 85 0.24 29.35 -25.88
C TRP A 85 -0.19 29.45 -24.42
N ARG A 86 -1.06 28.55 -23.95
CA ARG A 86 -1.46 28.50 -22.53
C ARG A 86 -0.27 28.21 -21.62
N LEU A 87 0.55 27.22 -21.95
CA LEU A 87 1.75 26.88 -21.18
C LEU A 87 2.71 28.06 -21.04
N LEU A 88 2.95 28.80 -22.14
CA LEU A 88 3.80 29.99 -22.11
C LEU A 88 3.23 31.12 -21.23
N GLN A 89 1.91 31.33 -21.25
CA GLN A 89 1.25 32.32 -20.37
C GLN A 89 1.34 31.94 -18.89
N GLU A 90 1.22 30.66 -18.57
CA GLU A 90 1.37 30.15 -17.20
C GLU A 90 2.82 30.37 -16.71
N ASP A 91 3.83 30.03 -17.52
CA ASP A 91 5.24 30.26 -17.18
C ASP A 91 5.57 31.74 -16.92
N ASP A 92 4.96 32.66 -17.67
CA ASP A 92 5.15 34.10 -17.49
C ASP A 92 4.49 34.61 -16.20
N SER A 93 3.37 34.02 -15.79
CA SER A 93 2.71 34.37 -14.52
C SER A 93 3.51 33.93 -13.30
N VAL A 94 4.10 32.73 -13.33
CA VAL A 94 4.93 32.21 -12.24
C VAL A 94 6.19 33.05 -12.04
N LYS A 95 6.85 33.47 -13.13
CA LYS A 95 8.03 34.35 -13.06
C LYS A 95 7.69 35.70 -12.43
N GLN A 96 6.54 36.29 -12.76
CA GLN A 96 6.10 37.55 -12.17
C GLN A 96 5.84 37.42 -10.67
N GLU A 97 5.29 36.30 -10.22
CA GLU A 97 5.09 36.02 -8.79
C GLU A 97 6.42 35.86 -8.05
N GLU A 98 7.39 35.13 -8.61
CA GLU A 98 8.73 34.97 -8.02
C GLU A 98 9.49 36.31 -7.93
N GLU A 99 9.43 37.14 -8.98
CA GLU A 99 10.05 38.46 -8.99
C GLU A 99 9.41 39.43 -7.99
N ALA A 100 8.08 39.35 -7.81
CA ALA A 100 7.36 40.15 -6.83
C ALA A 100 7.70 39.76 -5.39
N LEU A 101 7.89 38.46 -5.11
CA LEU A 101 8.33 37.96 -3.82
C LEU A 101 9.76 38.41 -3.51
N HIS A 102 10.67 38.34 -4.48
CA HIS A 102 12.06 38.78 -4.32
C HIS A 102 12.20 40.31 -4.13
N HIS A 103 11.26 41.10 -4.64
CA HIS A 103 11.24 42.56 -4.40
C HIS A 103 10.57 42.97 -3.08
N ALA A 104 9.88 42.04 -2.40
CA ALA A 104 9.22 42.29 -1.13
C ALA A 104 10.10 41.97 0.10
N GLU A 105 11.31 41.44 -0.10
CA GLU A 105 12.32 41.13 0.92
C GLU A 105 13.43 42.20 0.96
#